data_AF-A0A832E1T4-F1
#
_entry.id   AF-A0A832E1T4-F1
#
_cell.length_a   1.000
_cell.length_b   1.000
_cell.length_c   1.000
_cell.angle_alpha   90.00
_cell.angle_beta   90.00
_cell.angle_gamma   90.00
#
_symmetry.space_group_name_H-M   'P 1'
#
loop_
_entity.id
_entity.type
_entity.pdbx_description
1 polymer ?
#
loop_
_entity_poly.entity_id
_entity_poly.type
_entity_poly.pdbx_seq_one_letter_code
_entity_poly.pdbx_strand_id
1 'polypeptide(L)'
;SLAIPLLSRFARGHRQHLSVRDKNGNQMVQKILSKQSGVVKIQVAEISMLAVFKQYFTEGVWHIWIGFDHILFLLTLLLPAVMVYRQHRWQSVAKLLPAITDTLKIITAFTVAHSITLALAVLKIVQLPSRDVEIVIALSVLITAVNNLIPVFCRYRWLLAFGFGLIHGFGFASVLNNLGLEPHSIVSSLIGFNLGVEFGQLVIVCLFLPFAFMASHTLIYRQWVLNGGSVLAGIVACIWIVERVTDVELFGGVGLFLN
;
A
#
# COMPACT_ATOMS: atom_id res chain seq x y z
N SER A 1 3.29 -0.94 -38.31
CA SER A 1 3.09 0.50 -38.59
C SER A 1 2.06 0.64 -39.68
N LEU A 2 0.91 1.26 -39.42
CA LEU A 2 -0.10 1.49 -40.45
C LEU A 2 0.11 2.90 -41.01
N ALA A 3 0.61 3.01 -42.25
CA ALA A 3 0.71 4.29 -42.95
C ALA A 3 -0.55 4.47 -43.79
N ILE A 4 -1.45 5.38 -43.38
CA ILE A 4 -2.68 5.67 -44.11
C ILE A 4 -2.41 6.85 -45.05
N PRO A 5 -2.33 6.68 -46.38
CA PRO A 5 -1.97 7.74 -47.32
C PRO A 5 -3.08 8.80 -47.53
N LEU A 6 -4.19 8.72 -46.79
CA LEU A 6 -5.37 9.59 -46.93
C LEU A 6 -5.05 11.09 -46.85
N LEU A 7 -4.04 11.48 -46.06
CA LEU A 7 -3.70 12.89 -45.80
C LEU A 7 -3.10 13.62 -47.00
N SER A 8 -2.60 12.88 -48.00
CA SER A 8 -2.05 13.46 -49.24
C SER A 8 -3.11 14.14 -50.12
N ARG A 9 -4.41 13.78 -49.94
CA ARG A 9 -5.54 14.27 -50.74
C ARG A 9 -6.19 15.56 -50.21
N PHE A 10 -5.79 16.06 -49.04
CA PHE A 10 -6.44 17.22 -48.41
C PHE A 10 -5.66 18.54 -48.59
N ALA A 11 -6.42 19.65 -48.64
CA ALA A 11 -5.90 21.01 -48.83
C ALA A 11 -4.93 21.43 -47.70
N ARG A 12 -4.02 22.37 -48.00
CA ARG A 12 -3.08 22.94 -47.01
C ARG A 12 -3.89 23.62 -45.89
N GLY A 13 -3.88 23.03 -44.69
CA GLY A 13 -4.61 23.52 -43.51
C GLY A 13 -5.54 22.48 -42.85
N HIS A 14 -5.81 21.35 -43.52
CA HIS A 14 -6.70 20.32 -43.00
C HIS A 14 -6.12 19.61 -41.76
N ARG A 15 -6.90 19.58 -40.67
CA ARG A 15 -6.59 18.86 -39.42
C ARG A 15 -7.60 17.71 -39.26
N GLN A 16 -7.13 16.47 -39.16
CA GLN A 16 -8.01 15.32 -38.91
C GLN A 16 -7.82 14.81 -37.49
N HIS A 17 -8.94 14.55 -36.84
CA HIS A 17 -8.95 13.92 -35.53
C HIS A 17 -8.98 12.40 -35.71
N LEU A 18 -7.88 11.72 -35.38
CA LEU A 18 -7.82 10.26 -35.38
C LEU A 18 -8.05 9.75 -33.96
N SER A 19 -9.10 8.96 -33.77
CA SER A 19 -9.30 8.13 -32.57
C SER A 19 -9.23 6.66 -32.96
N VAL A 20 -8.26 5.93 -32.43
CA VAL A 20 -8.20 4.47 -32.57
C VAL A 20 -8.87 3.86 -31.35
N ARG A 21 -9.88 3.03 -31.58
CA ARG A 21 -10.53 2.24 -30.53
C ARG A 21 -10.26 0.77 -30.80
N ASP A 22 -10.09 0.00 -29.73
CA ASP A 22 -10.07 -1.46 -29.81
C ASP A 22 -11.46 -2.01 -30.18
N LYS A 23 -11.55 -3.30 -30.52
CA LYS A 23 -12.81 -4.05 -30.76
C LYS A 23 -13.81 -3.91 -29.62
N ASN A 24 -13.34 -3.61 -28.40
CA ASN A 24 -14.15 -3.40 -27.21
C ASN A 24 -14.56 -1.93 -26.98
N GLY A 25 -14.23 -1.01 -27.91
CA GLY A 25 -14.60 0.41 -27.83
C GLY A 25 -13.68 1.30 -26.99
N ASN A 26 -12.66 0.73 -26.34
CA ASN A 26 -11.67 1.44 -25.53
C ASN A 26 -10.77 2.30 -26.41
N GLN A 27 -10.58 3.57 -26.04
CA GLN A 27 -9.83 4.55 -26.82
C GLN A 27 -8.33 4.36 -26.60
N MET A 28 -7.62 3.81 -27.60
CA MET A 28 -6.20 3.47 -27.49
C MET A 28 -5.29 4.66 -27.83
N VAL A 29 -5.68 5.51 -28.79
CA VAL A 29 -4.88 6.66 -29.23
C VAL A 29 -5.80 7.78 -29.73
N GLN A 30 -5.50 9.02 -29.34
CA GLN A 30 -6.12 10.23 -29.89
C GLN A 30 -5.02 11.18 -30.40
N LYS A 31 -5.03 11.51 -31.69
CA LYS A 31 -4.05 12.42 -32.28
C LYS A 31 -4.63 13.26 -33.40
N ILE A 32 -4.21 14.52 -33.47
CA ILE A 32 -4.55 15.43 -34.57
C ILE A 32 -3.50 15.26 -35.67
N LEU A 33 -3.93 14.71 -36.80
CA LEU A 33 -3.14 14.52 -38.00
C LEU A 33 -3.12 15.79 -38.85
N SER A 34 -1.93 16.18 -39.31
CA SER A 34 -1.72 17.27 -40.27
C SER A 34 -0.86 16.82 -41.44
N LYS A 35 -0.81 17.59 -42.52
CA LYS A 35 0.00 17.28 -43.72
C LYS A 35 1.50 17.11 -43.42
N GLN A 36 2.02 17.71 -42.35
CA GLN A 36 3.41 17.58 -41.90
C GLN A 36 3.64 16.45 -40.88
N SER A 37 2.57 15.89 -40.31
CA SER A 37 2.59 14.86 -39.27
C SER A 37 1.71 13.66 -39.67
N GLY A 38 1.82 13.21 -40.92
CA GLY A 38 0.94 12.20 -41.51
C GLY A 38 1.22 10.74 -41.13
N VAL A 39 2.16 10.51 -40.20
CA VAL A 39 2.50 9.17 -39.70
C VAL A 39 2.17 9.11 -38.22
N VAL A 40 1.11 8.39 -37.86
CA VAL A 40 0.91 7.95 -36.48
C VAL A 40 1.68 6.64 -36.32
N LYS A 41 2.81 6.69 -35.63
CA LYS A 41 3.44 5.48 -35.09
C LYS A 41 2.59 5.02 -33.91
N ILE A 42 1.60 4.18 -34.19
CA ILE A 42 0.92 3.40 -33.15
C ILE A 42 1.94 2.35 -32.73
N GLN A 43 2.66 2.61 -31.64
CA GLN A 43 3.26 1.52 -30.88
C GLN A 43 2.10 0.82 -30.20
N VAL A 44 1.52 -0.16 -30.89
CA VAL A 44 0.83 -1.25 -30.22
C VAL A 44 1.96 -2.03 -29.55
N ALA A 45 2.48 -1.50 -28.44
CA ALA A 45 3.23 -2.34 -27.54
C ALA A 45 2.21 -3.36 -27.07
N GLU A 46 2.40 -4.64 -27.39
CA GLU A 46 1.72 -5.68 -26.63
C GLU A 46 1.93 -5.34 -25.17
N ILE A 47 0.84 -5.21 -24.42
CA ILE A 47 0.90 -4.93 -22.99
C ILE A 47 1.64 -6.12 -22.38
N SER A 48 2.94 -5.96 -22.17
CA SER A 48 3.75 -7.01 -21.61
C SER A 48 3.31 -7.20 -20.17
N MET A 49 2.76 -8.36 -19.85
CA MET A 49 2.34 -8.71 -18.48
C MET A 49 3.48 -8.50 -17.47
N LEU A 50 4.73 -8.69 -17.91
CA LEU A 50 5.91 -8.40 -17.11
C LEU A 50 6.14 -6.90 -16.89
N ALA A 51 5.88 -6.07 -17.90
CA ALA A 51 5.99 -4.61 -17.74
C ALA A 51 4.91 -4.08 -16.77
N VAL A 52 3.67 -4.55 -16.91
CA VAL A 52 2.58 -4.24 -15.97
C VAL A 52 2.95 -4.69 -14.57
N PHE A 53 3.39 -5.94 -14.41
CA PHE A 53 3.81 -6.48 -13.13
C PHE A 53 4.89 -5.62 -12.47
N LYS A 54 5.95 -5.25 -13.21
CA LYS A 54 7.05 -4.43 -12.69
C LYS A 54 6.59 -3.03 -12.27
N GLN A 55 5.70 -2.43 -13.05
CA GLN A 55 5.12 -1.13 -12.72
C GLN A 55 4.36 -1.21 -11.39
N TYR A 56 3.39 -2.12 -11.29
CA TYR A 56 2.60 -2.27 -10.07
C TYR A 56 3.41 -2.76 -8.87
N PHE A 57 4.45 -3.57 -9.08
CA PHE A 57 5.42 -3.90 -8.04
C PHE A 57 6.08 -2.64 -7.47
N THR A 58 6.51 -1.73 -8.34
CA THR A 58 7.12 -0.46 -7.92
C THR A 58 6.10 0.41 -7.16
N GLU A 59 4.86 0.47 -7.64
CA GLU A 59 3.77 1.18 -6.92
C GLU A 59 3.47 0.56 -5.56
N GLY A 60 3.52 -0.77 -5.42
CA GLY A 60 3.35 -1.45 -4.14
C GLY A 60 4.45 -1.10 -3.12
N VAL A 61 5.69 -0.97 -3.58
CA VAL A 61 6.81 -0.51 -2.74
C VAL A 61 6.59 0.95 -2.30
N TRP A 62 6.25 1.82 -3.25
CA TRP A 62 6.02 3.24 -2.96
C TRP A 62 4.82 3.47 -2.05
N HIS A 63 3.78 2.67 -2.18
CA HIS A 63 2.60 2.71 -1.32
C HIS A 63 2.97 2.57 0.17
N ILE A 64 3.90 1.65 0.49
CA ILE A 64 4.38 1.48 1.86
C ILE A 64 5.30 2.63 2.28
N TRP A 65 6.13 3.15 1.39
CA TRP A 65 7.14 4.16 1.75
C TRP A 65 6.61 5.59 1.86
N ILE A 66 5.55 5.92 1.12
CA ILE A 66 4.89 7.23 1.16
C ILE A 66 3.78 7.24 2.22
N GLY A 67 3.15 6.08 2.47
CA GLY A 67 2.10 5.97 3.47
C GLY A 67 2.65 5.98 4.90
N PHE A 68 2.70 7.16 5.53
CA PHE A 68 3.11 7.29 6.93
C PHE A 68 2.27 6.44 7.88
N ASP A 69 0.96 6.29 7.61
CA ASP A 69 0.09 5.38 8.36
C ASP A 69 0.61 3.93 8.31
N HIS A 70 1.05 3.46 7.14
CA HIS A 70 1.56 2.10 6.95
C HIS A 70 2.91 1.90 7.64
N ILE A 71 3.82 2.87 7.54
CA ILE A 71 5.12 2.81 8.23
C ILE A 71 4.89 2.79 9.75
N LEU A 72 4.07 3.71 10.26
CA LEU A 72 3.81 3.79 11.70
C LEU A 72 3.09 2.54 12.20
N PHE A 73 2.10 2.03 11.46
CA PHE A 73 1.43 0.77 11.77
C PHE A 73 2.42 -0.39 11.83
N LEU A 74 3.25 -0.56 10.80
CA LEU A 74 4.23 -1.64 10.72
C LEU A 74 5.25 -1.54 11.85
N LEU A 75 5.83 -0.36 12.09
CA LEU A 75 6.80 -0.17 13.18
C LEU A 75 6.16 -0.44 14.54
N THR A 76 4.94 0.05 14.78
CA THR A 76 4.21 -0.20 16.03
C THR A 76 3.97 -1.70 16.24
N LEU A 77 3.66 -2.43 15.18
CA LEU A 77 3.48 -3.87 15.22
C LEU A 77 4.80 -4.64 15.42
N LEU A 78 5.93 -4.10 14.93
CA LEU A 78 7.26 -4.67 15.07
C LEU A 78 7.93 -4.39 16.43
N LEU A 79 7.55 -3.32 17.15
CA LEU A 79 8.08 -3.00 18.48
C LEU A 79 8.09 -4.21 19.45
N PRO A 80 7.00 -4.98 19.60
CA PRO A 80 7.01 -6.16 20.47
C PRO A 80 7.54 -7.44 19.79
N ALA A 81 7.98 -7.41 18.53
CA ALA A 81 8.36 -8.62 17.78
C ALA A 81 9.60 -9.32 18.34
N VAL A 82 10.51 -8.55 18.95
CA VAL A 82 11.70 -9.07 19.65
C VAL A 82 11.46 -9.36 21.13
N MET A 83 10.20 -9.30 21.57
CA MET A 83 9.78 -9.43 22.96
C MET A 83 8.71 -10.52 23.15
N VAL A 84 8.87 -11.33 24.18
CA VAL A 84 7.87 -12.28 24.65
C VAL A 84 7.26 -11.78 25.94
N TYR A 85 5.93 -11.75 26.01
CA TYR A 85 5.23 -11.44 27.24
C TYR A 85 5.13 -12.69 28.12
N ARG A 86 5.87 -12.73 29.24
CA ARG A 86 5.86 -13.82 30.22
C ARG A 86 5.82 -13.25 31.63
N GLN A 87 5.09 -13.90 32.55
CA GLN A 87 5.00 -13.48 33.96
C GLN A 87 4.64 -11.99 34.13
N HIS A 88 3.69 -11.49 33.33
CA HIS A 88 3.25 -10.08 33.33
C HIS A 88 4.36 -9.06 33.01
N ARG A 89 5.42 -9.49 32.31
CA ARG A 89 6.53 -8.63 31.90
C ARG A 89 6.97 -8.94 30.48
N TRP A 90 7.37 -7.89 29.77
CA TRP A 90 8.09 -8.02 28.51
C TRP A 90 9.51 -8.53 28.77
N GLN A 91 9.85 -9.67 28.18
CA GLN A 91 11.17 -10.29 28.22
C GLN A 91 11.71 -10.41 26.80
N SER A 92 13.01 -10.19 26.60
CA SER A 92 13.64 -10.35 25.28
C SER A 92 13.57 -11.80 24.79
N VAL A 93 13.38 -11.99 23.49
CA VAL A 93 13.43 -13.31 22.86
C VAL A 93 14.88 -13.82 22.92
N ALA A 94 15.09 -15.07 23.38
CA ALA A 94 16.42 -15.64 23.54
C ALA A 94 17.20 -15.85 22.22
N LYS A 95 16.51 -15.91 21.07
CA LYS A 95 17.11 -16.15 19.75
C LYS A 95 16.42 -15.27 18.70
N LEU A 96 17.18 -14.83 17.69
CA LEU A 96 16.64 -14.01 16.62
C LEU A 96 15.67 -14.78 15.70
N LEU A 97 15.91 -16.07 15.44
CA LEU A 97 15.10 -16.88 14.53
C LEU A 97 13.60 -16.90 14.89
N PRO A 98 13.18 -17.16 16.14
CA PRO A 98 11.77 -17.04 16.52
C PRO A 98 11.16 -15.67 16.23
N ALA A 99 11.89 -14.57 16.48
CA ALA A 99 11.40 -13.21 16.21
C ALA A 99 11.20 -12.98 14.69
N ILE A 100 12.12 -13.47 13.85
CA ILE A 100 11.98 -13.43 12.39
C ILE A 100 10.73 -14.22 11.98
N THR A 101 10.58 -15.46 12.45
CA THR A 101 9.45 -16.31 12.05
C THR A 101 8.09 -15.74 12.47
N ASP A 102 8.00 -15.12 13.64
CA ASP A 102 6.77 -14.47 14.10
C ASP A 102 6.46 -13.23 13.25
N THR A 103 7.48 -12.41 12.99
CA THR A 103 7.37 -11.21 12.13
C THR A 103 6.89 -11.55 10.73
N LEU A 104 7.49 -12.57 10.09
CA LEU A 104 7.09 -13.02 8.75
C LEU A 104 5.64 -13.52 8.73
N LYS A 105 5.23 -14.30 9.73
CA LYS A 105 3.84 -14.75 9.85
C LYS A 105 2.88 -13.56 9.94
N ILE A 106 3.23 -12.54 10.68
CA ILE A 106 2.38 -11.36 10.86
C ILE A 106 2.26 -10.56 9.55
N ILE A 107 3.39 -10.27 8.90
CA ILE A 107 3.42 -9.48 7.66
C ILE A 107 2.73 -10.22 6.53
N THR A 108 3.03 -11.50 6.32
CA THR A 108 2.37 -12.29 5.29
C THR A 108 0.87 -12.41 5.57
N ALA A 109 0.44 -12.59 6.82
CA ALA A 109 -0.99 -12.60 7.15
C ALA A 109 -1.69 -11.28 6.83
N PHE A 110 -1.04 -10.14 7.12
CA PHE A 110 -1.54 -8.82 6.73
C PHE A 110 -1.63 -8.68 5.21
N THR A 111 -0.58 -9.03 4.47
CA THR A 111 -0.54 -8.90 3.01
C THR A 111 -1.58 -9.78 2.34
N VAL A 112 -1.78 -11.01 2.82
CA VAL A 112 -2.83 -11.90 2.31
C VAL A 112 -4.21 -11.28 2.51
N ALA A 113 -4.51 -10.78 3.70
CA ALA A 113 -5.79 -10.12 3.99
C ALA A 113 -6.01 -8.84 3.16
N HIS A 114 -4.96 -8.04 3.02
CA HIS A 114 -4.93 -6.85 2.18
C HIS A 114 -5.18 -7.21 0.71
N SER A 115 -4.53 -8.26 0.20
CA SER A 115 -4.70 -8.74 -1.18
C SER A 115 -6.15 -9.11 -1.48
N ILE A 116 -6.82 -9.80 -0.54
CA ILE A 116 -8.22 -10.22 -0.68
C ILE A 116 -9.11 -8.99 -0.85
N THR A 117 -8.99 -8.02 0.04
CA THR A 117 -9.90 -6.86 0.08
C THR A 117 -9.60 -5.84 -0.99
N LEU A 118 -8.32 -5.68 -1.36
CA LEU A 118 -7.93 -4.93 -2.55
C LEU A 118 -8.54 -5.53 -3.82
N ALA A 119 -8.48 -6.86 -3.98
CA ALA A 119 -9.09 -7.54 -5.12
C ALA A 119 -10.61 -7.33 -5.15
N LEU A 120 -11.30 -7.46 -4.01
CA LEU A 120 -12.74 -7.19 -3.92
C LEU A 120 -13.09 -5.76 -4.33
N ALA A 121 -12.25 -4.80 -3.95
CA ALA A 121 -12.48 -3.39 -4.22
C ALA A 121 -12.20 -3.01 -5.69
N VAL A 122 -11.12 -3.54 -6.28
CA VAL A 122 -10.79 -3.35 -7.71
C VAL A 122 -11.82 -4.03 -8.61
N LEU A 123 -12.33 -5.20 -8.22
CA LEU A 123 -13.42 -5.88 -8.92
C LEU A 123 -14.79 -5.21 -8.68
N LYS A 124 -14.83 -4.12 -7.90
CA LYS A 124 -16.05 -3.37 -7.57
C LYS A 124 -17.13 -4.20 -6.87
N ILE A 125 -16.75 -5.32 -6.25
CA ILE A 125 -17.65 -6.19 -5.49
C ILE A 125 -18.05 -5.52 -4.17
N VAL A 126 -17.10 -4.85 -3.53
CA VAL A 126 -17.32 -4.08 -2.30
C VAL A 126 -16.69 -2.70 -2.48
N GLN A 127 -17.45 -1.65 -2.15
CA GLN A 127 -16.99 -0.27 -2.20
C GLN A 127 -17.31 0.39 -0.86
N LEU A 128 -16.28 0.85 -0.17
CA LEU A 128 -16.40 1.54 1.10
C LEU A 128 -15.99 3.01 0.93
N PRO A 129 -16.61 3.96 1.64
CA PRO A 129 -16.14 5.33 1.65
C PRO A 129 -14.70 5.42 2.16
N SER A 130 -13.82 6.11 1.41
CA SER A 130 -12.40 6.23 1.77
C SER A 130 -12.19 6.77 3.18
N ARG A 131 -12.99 7.77 3.58
CA ARG A 131 -12.95 8.35 4.93
C ARG A 131 -13.15 7.32 6.03
N ASP A 132 -14.14 6.44 5.90
CA ASP A 132 -14.43 5.42 6.91
C ASP A 132 -13.28 4.41 7.01
N VAL A 133 -12.73 4.00 5.87
CA VAL A 133 -11.60 3.09 5.81
C VAL A 133 -10.37 3.72 6.46
N GLU A 134 -10.07 4.97 6.15
CA GLU A 134 -8.94 5.71 6.70
C GLU A 134 -9.04 5.92 8.23
N ILE A 135 -10.24 6.20 8.75
CA ILE A 135 -10.49 6.28 10.19
C ILE A 135 -10.16 4.93 10.85
N VAL A 136 -10.61 3.83 10.25
CA VAL A 136 -10.34 2.48 10.79
C VAL A 136 -8.86 2.10 10.64
N ILE A 137 -8.18 2.55 9.59
CA ILE A 137 -6.72 2.43 9.46
C ILE A 137 -6.02 3.15 10.62
N ALA A 138 -6.37 4.39 10.92
CA ALA A 138 -5.81 5.12 12.06
C ALA A 138 -6.13 4.43 13.41
N LEU A 139 -7.36 3.91 13.55
CA LEU A 139 -7.77 3.13 14.72
C LEU A 139 -6.95 1.83 14.86
N SER A 140 -6.55 1.18 13.76
CA SER A 140 -5.70 -0.01 13.82
C SER A 140 -4.31 0.28 14.42
N VAL A 141 -3.74 1.46 14.13
CA VAL A 141 -2.49 1.93 14.77
C VAL A 141 -2.71 2.12 16.27
N LEU A 142 -3.80 2.80 16.66
CA LEU A 142 -4.13 3.03 18.06
C LEU A 142 -4.33 1.72 18.82
N ILE A 143 -5.09 0.76 18.28
CA ILE A 143 -5.30 -0.55 18.89
C ILE A 143 -3.98 -1.29 19.05
N THR A 144 -3.10 -1.25 18.05
CA THR A 144 -1.78 -1.89 18.10
C THR A 144 -0.91 -1.25 19.18
N ALA A 145 -0.87 0.08 19.24
CA ALA A 145 -0.16 0.84 20.26
C ALA A 145 -0.65 0.51 21.68
N VAL A 146 -1.97 0.48 21.89
CA VAL A 146 -2.56 0.09 23.19
C VAL A 146 -2.22 -1.35 23.52
N ASN A 147 -2.29 -2.28 22.56
CA ASN A 147 -1.94 -3.68 22.78
C ASN A 147 -0.44 -3.88 23.12
N ASN A 148 0.44 -2.96 22.73
CA ASN A 148 1.84 -3.03 23.16
C ASN A 148 2.01 -2.62 24.63
N LEU A 149 1.21 -1.67 25.10
CA LEU A 149 1.24 -1.17 26.49
C LEU A 149 0.48 -2.09 27.45
N ILE A 150 -0.70 -2.54 27.02
CA ILE A 150 -1.61 -3.41 27.74
C ILE A 150 -1.80 -4.67 26.89
N PRO A 151 -0.88 -5.65 26.98
CA PRO A 151 -0.87 -6.82 26.12
C PRO A 151 -2.07 -7.75 26.32
N VAL A 152 -3.06 -7.63 25.44
CA VAL A 152 -4.26 -8.48 25.38
C VAL A 152 -4.07 -9.62 24.36
N PHE A 153 -3.52 -9.31 23.19
CA PHE A 153 -3.44 -10.22 22.04
C PHE A 153 -2.02 -10.81 21.84
N CYS A 154 -1.40 -11.31 22.90
CA CYS A 154 -0.01 -11.77 22.83
C CYS A 154 0.21 -12.99 21.92
N ARG A 155 -0.74 -13.92 21.89
CA ARG A 155 -0.59 -15.22 21.20
C ARG A 155 -1.15 -15.23 19.78
N TYR A 156 -1.90 -14.20 19.41
CA TYR A 156 -2.71 -14.13 18.20
C TYR A 156 -2.45 -12.85 17.40
N ARG A 157 -1.24 -12.29 17.48
CA ARG A 157 -0.87 -11.05 16.77
C ARG A 157 -1.05 -11.14 15.26
N TRP A 158 -0.77 -12.31 14.68
CA TRP A 158 -0.99 -12.55 13.26
C TRP A 158 -2.48 -12.48 12.87
N LEU A 159 -3.41 -12.83 13.78
CA LEU A 159 -4.85 -12.67 13.54
C LEU A 159 -5.28 -11.20 13.60
N LEU A 160 -4.71 -10.41 14.52
CA LEU A 160 -4.94 -8.97 14.53
C LEU A 160 -4.46 -8.33 13.22
N ALA A 161 -3.26 -8.68 12.79
CA ALA A 161 -2.70 -8.17 11.54
C ALA A 161 -3.50 -8.60 10.31
N PHE A 162 -3.98 -9.85 10.29
CA PHE A 162 -4.93 -10.30 9.27
C PHE A 162 -6.19 -9.44 9.28
N GLY A 163 -6.80 -9.22 10.45
CA GLY A 163 -7.99 -8.38 10.60
C GLY A 163 -7.78 -6.94 10.11
N PHE A 164 -6.65 -6.33 10.47
CA PHE A 164 -6.30 -4.99 9.99
C PHE A 164 -6.00 -4.96 8.49
N GLY A 165 -5.33 -5.99 7.96
CA GLY A 165 -5.07 -6.13 6.54
C GLY A 165 -6.34 -6.14 5.69
N LEU A 166 -7.42 -6.78 6.18
CA LEU A 166 -8.73 -6.76 5.50
C LEU A 166 -9.27 -5.33 5.35
N ILE A 167 -9.05 -4.45 6.30
CA ILE A 167 -9.54 -3.07 6.17
C ILE A 167 -8.60 -2.24 5.30
N HIS A 168 -7.29 -2.39 5.51
CA HIS A 168 -6.28 -1.62 4.78
C HIS A 168 -6.36 -1.82 3.25
N GLY A 169 -6.74 -3.01 2.76
CA GLY A 169 -6.87 -3.26 1.32
C GLY A 169 -7.94 -2.40 0.63
N PHE A 170 -8.94 -1.91 1.36
CA PHE A 170 -9.92 -0.98 0.81
C PHE A 170 -9.38 0.44 0.64
N GLY A 171 -8.36 0.84 1.43
CA GLY A 171 -7.86 2.22 1.46
C GLY A 171 -7.16 2.65 0.17
N PHE A 172 -6.64 1.68 -0.58
CA PHE A 172 -5.90 1.94 -1.82
C PHE A 172 -6.73 1.71 -3.10
N ALA A 173 -7.97 1.25 -2.96
CA ALA A 173 -8.82 0.88 -4.08
C ALA A 173 -9.21 2.06 -4.98
N SER A 174 -9.39 3.26 -4.39
CA SER A 174 -9.69 4.49 -5.13
C SER A 174 -8.56 4.86 -6.10
N VAL A 175 -7.30 4.71 -5.66
CA VAL A 175 -6.11 5.00 -6.47
C VAL A 175 -5.99 4.02 -7.64
N LEU A 176 -6.12 2.71 -7.41
CA LEU A 176 -6.06 1.70 -8.48
C LEU A 176 -7.19 1.82 -9.50
N ASN A 177 -8.40 2.17 -9.05
CA ASN A 177 -9.52 2.38 -9.96
C ASN A 177 -9.29 3.58 -10.90
N ASN A 178 -8.59 4.62 -10.43
CA ASN A 178 -8.25 5.80 -11.22
C ASN A 178 -7.13 5.54 -12.24
N LEU A 179 -6.30 4.50 -12.05
CA LEU A 179 -5.23 4.12 -12.97
C LEU A 179 -5.73 3.41 -14.25
N GLY A 180 -7.04 3.17 -14.38
CA GLY A 180 -7.64 2.69 -15.62
C GLY A 180 -7.21 1.27 -16.01
N LEU A 181 -7.16 0.35 -15.04
CA LEU A 181 -6.77 -1.04 -15.25
C LEU A 181 -7.57 -1.71 -16.38
N GLU A 182 -6.87 -2.18 -17.41
CA GLU A 182 -7.48 -3.02 -18.43
C GLU A 182 -7.86 -4.38 -17.82
N PRO A 183 -9.03 -4.95 -18.16
CA PRO A 183 -9.49 -6.24 -17.59
C PRO A 183 -8.47 -7.37 -17.70
N HIS A 184 -7.69 -7.39 -18.78
CA HIS A 184 -6.68 -8.41 -19.04
C HIS A 184 -5.41 -8.29 -18.19
N SER A 185 -5.18 -7.14 -17.56
CA SER A 185 -3.97 -6.85 -16.77
C SER A 185 -4.20 -6.79 -15.26
N ILE A 186 -5.47 -6.87 -14.80
CA ILE A 186 -5.85 -6.80 -13.38
C ILE A 186 -5.07 -7.80 -12.53
N VAL A 187 -4.99 -9.07 -12.96
CA VAL A 187 -4.31 -10.12 -12.18
C VAL A 187 -2.83 -9.81 -12.01
N SER A 188 -2.11 -9.47 -13.09
CA SER A 188 -0.69 -9.10 -13.01
C SER A 188 -0.46 -7.83 -12.19
N SER A 189 -1.39 -6.88 -12.24
CA SER A 189 -1.34 -5.65 -11.46
C SER A 189 -1.52 -5.92 -9.97
N LEU A 190 -2.52 -6.72 -9.59
CA LEU A 190 -2.77 -7.10 -8.20
C LEU A 190 -1.61 -7.93 -7.62
N ILE A 191 -1.09 -8.91 -8.37
CA ILE A 191 0.05 -9.71 -7.90
C ILE A 191 1.29 -8.83 -7.77
N GLY A 192 1.59 -8.01 -8.79
CA GLY A 192 2.71 -7.07 -8.78
C GLY A 192 2.64 -6.16 -7.56
N PHE A 193 1.50 -5.50 -7.37
CA PHE A 193 1.27 -4.58 -6.25
C PHE A 193 1.45 -5.25 -4.89
N ASN A 194 0.80 -6.39 -4.63
CA ASN A 194 0.90 -7.06 -3.33
C ASN A 194 2.30 -7.60 -3.04
N LEU A 195 3.03 -8.10 -4.05
CA LEU A 195 4.43 -8.49 -3.89
C LEU A 195 5.34 -7.28 -3.65
N GLY A 196 5.03 -6.14 -4.27
CA GLY A 196 5.69 -4.86 -3.99
C GLY A 196 5.49 -4.41 -2.55
N VAL A 197 4.25 -4.51 -2.05
CA VAL A 197 3.91 -4.22 -0.64
C VAL A 197 4.70 -5.13 0.31
N GLU A 198 4.65 -6.45 0.11
CA GLU A 198 5.38 -7.39 0.96
C GLU A 198 6.89 -7.13 0.92
N PHE A 199 7.45 -6.86 -0.25
CA PHE A 199 8.86 -6.47 -0.40
C PHE A 199 9.20 -5.20 0.38
N GLY A 200 8.39 -4.14 0.25
CA GLY A 200 8.57 -2.88 0.97
C GLY A 200 8.56 -3.07 2.50
N GLN A 201 7.63 -3.90 3.00
CA GLN A 201 7.55 -4.27 4.41
C GLN A 201 8.78 -5.07 4.86
N LEU A 202 9.24 -6.04 4.07
CA LEU A 202 10.42 -6.85 4.37
C LEU A 202 11.69 -6.01 4.44
N VAL A 203 11.85 -4.98 3.60
CA VAL A 203 12.97 -4.04 3.70
C VAL A 203 12.96 -3.33 5.05
N ILE A 204 11.80 -2.84 5.50
CA ILE A 204 11.65 -2.20 6.81
C ILE A 204 12.00 -3.18 7.94
N VAL A 205 11.54 -4.44 7.85
CA VAL A 205 11.89 -5.48 8.83
C VAL A 205 13.39 -5.74 8.88
N CYS A 206 14.04 -5.89 7.73
CA CYS A 206 15.48 -6.11 7.64
C CYS A 206 16.29 -4.97 8.26
N LEU A 207 15.78 -3.73 8.16
CA LEU A 207 16.40 -2.56 8.77
C LEU A 207 16.05 -2.38 10.25
N PHE A 208 14.88 -2.83 10.70
CA PHE A 208 14.43 -2.61 12.08
C PHE A 208 14.81 -3.75 13.02
N LEU A 209 14.54 -5.00 12.62
CA LEU A 209 14.56 -6.16 13.50
C LEU A 209 15.94 -6.48 14.09
N PRO A 210 17.07 -6.39 13.34
CA PRO A 210 18.39 -6.66 13.92
C PRO A 210 18.77 -5.66 15.02
N PHE A 211 18.50 -4.37 14.81
CA PHE A 211 18.79 -3.32 15.78
C PHE A 211 17.86 -3.42 17.00
N ALA A 212 16.57 -3.69 16.76
CA ALA A 212 15.61 -3.95 17.81
C ALA A 212 16.03 -5.17 18.66
N PHE A 213 16.49 -6.26 18.02
CA PHE A 213 16.94 -7.46 18.72
C PHE A 213 18.17 -7.17 19.57
N MET A 214 19.17 -6.47 19.03
CA MET A 214 20.38 -6.10 19.78
C MET A 214 20.04 -5.22 20.99
N ALA A 215 19.13 -4.25 20.82
CA ALA A 215 18.70 -3.37 21.90
C ALA A 215 17.75 -4.05 22.91
N SER A 216 17.07 -5.14 22.53
CA SER A 216 16.00 -5.77 23.31
C SER A 216 16.44 -6.24 24.71
N HIS A 217 17.73 -6.52 24.89
CA HIS A 217 18.30 -6.92 26.18
C HIS A 217 18.47 -5.75 27.17
N THR A 218 18.24 -4.50 26.73
CA THR A 218 18.38 -3.31 27.56
C THR A 218 17.04 -2.88 28.16
N LEU A 219 17.07 -2.31 29.37
CA LEU A 219 15.90 -1.64 29.97
C LEU A 219 15.45 -0.44 29.12
N ILE A 220 16.38 0.21 28.43
CA ILE A 220 16.12 1.33 27.53
C ILE A 220 15.13 0.93 26.44
N TYR A 221 15.36 -0.22 25.80
CA TYR A 221 14.45 -0.70 24.77
C TYR A 221 13.04 -0.96 25.31
N ARG A 222 12.92 -1.66 26.45
CA ARG A 222 11.61 -1.94 27.04
C ARG A 222 10.86 -0.67 27.45
N GLN A 223 11.55 0.30 28.05
CA GLN A 223 10.91 1.43 28.71
C GLN A 223 10.72 2.63 27.78
N TRP A 224 11.65 2.88 26.87
CA TRP A 224 11.60 4.03 25.96
C TRP A 224 11.21 3.63 24.55
N VAL A 225 11.78 2.57 23.99
CA VAL A 225 11.50 2.19 22.60
C VAL A 225 10.13 1.54 22.49
N LEU A 226 9.86 0.47 23.25
CA LEU A 226 8.58 -0.22 23.22
C LEU A 226 7.47 0.65 23.81
N ASN A 227 7.56 1.04 25.09
CA ASN A 227 6.48 1.78 25.74
C ASN A 227 6.39 3.22 25.20
N GLY A 228 7.50 3.96 25.18
CA GLY A 228 7.52 5.33 24.66
C GLY A 228 7.13 5.40 23.18
N GLY A 229 7.66 4.52 22.34
CA GLY A 229 7.28 4.42 20.93
C GLY A 229 5.80 4.11 20.74
N SER A 230 5.23 3.22 21.56
CA SER A 230 3.79 2.91 21.49
C SER A 230 2.92 4.08 21.97
N VAL A 231 3.33 4.81 23.01
CA VAL A 231 2.62 6.03 23.45
C VAL A 231 2.64 7.08 22.35
N LEU A 232 3.79 7.33 21.73
CA LEU A 232 3.91 8.28 20.62
C LEU A 232 3.03 7.86 19.42
N ALA A 233 3.08 6.59 19.03
CA ALA A 233 2.23 6.05 17.97
C ALA A 233 0.74 6.22 18.29
N GLY A 234 0.34 5.97 19.54
CA GLY A 234 -1.04 6.18 20.00
C GLY A 234 -1.47 7.65 19.94
N ILE A 235 -0.61 8.59 20.33
CA ILE A 235 -0.89 10.03 20.22
C ILE A 235 -1.09 10.43 18.75
N VAL A 236 -0.18 10.02 17.87
CA VAL A 236 -0.28 10.29 16.42
C VAL A 236 -1.55 9.68 15.84
N ALA A 237 -1.88 8.43 16.21
CA ALA A 237 -3.10 7.78 15.77
C ALA A 237 -4.37 8.52 16.24
N CYS A 238 -4.40 9.02 17.47
CA CYS A 238 -5.51 9.85 17.96
C CYS A 238 -5.66 11.14 17.17
N ILE A 239 -4.55 11.82 16.84
CA ILE A 239 -4.55 13.02 16.00
C ILE A 239 -5.17 12.69 14.64
N TRP A 240 -4.64 11.65 13.98
CA TRP A 240 -5.13 11.18 12.69
C TRP A 240 -6.61 10.79 12.68
N ILE A 241 -7.11 10.15 13.74
CA ILE A 241 -8.55 9.86 13.88
C ILE A 241 -9.34 11.16 13.90
N VAL A 242 -8.91 12.16 14.69
CA VAL A 242 -9.61 13.46 14.76
C VAL A 242 -9.57 14.17 13.41
N GLU A 243 -8.41 14.22 12.74
CA GLU A 243 -8.28 14.84 11.42
C GLU A 243 -9.26 14.22 10.41
N ARG A 244 -9.34 12.89 10.35
CA ARG A 244 -10.23 12.16 9.43
C ARG A 244 -11.71 12.21 9.81
N VAL A 245 -12.02 12.32 11.11
CA VAL A 245 -13.39 12.48 11.61
C VAL A 245 -13.88 13.91 11.44
N THR A 246 -13.01 14.92 11.51
CA THR A 246 -13.42 16.34 11.43
C THR A 246 -13.19 16.95 10.05
N ASP A 247 -12.41 16.29 9.19
CA ASP A 247 -11.94 16.83 7.90
C ASP A 247 -11.13 18.13 8.05
N VAL A 248 -10.45 18.26 9.20
CA VAL A 248 -9.61 19.41 9.56
C VAL A 248 -8.18 18.92 9.72
N GLU A 249 -7.25 19.49 8.95
CA GLU A 249 -5.82 19.27 9.16
C GLU A 249 -5.36 20.04 10.42
N LEU A 250 -5.00 19.31 11.48
CA LEU A 250 -4.54 19.90 12.74
C LEU A 250 -3.05 20.23 12.67
N PHE A 251 -2.29 19.42 11.92
CA PHE A 251 -0.88 19.67 11.62
C PHE A 251 -0.71 19.64 10.10
N GLY A 252 -0.58 20.82 9.47
CA GLY A 252 -0.47 21.02 8.02
C GLY A 252 0.78 20.42 7.36
N GLY A 253 0.95 19.10 7.46
CA GLY A 253 2.13 18.37 7.04
C GLY A 253 2.15 16.88 7.39
N VAL A 254 1.24 16.38 8.25
CA VAL A 254 1.20 14.93 8.59
C VAL A 254 0.07 14.19 7.85
N GLY A 255 -0.90 14.91 7.28
CA GLY A 255 -1.98 14.38 6.44
C GLY A 255 -1.79 14.54 4.93
N LEU A 256 -0.69 15.15 4.48
CA LEU A 256 -0.47 15.41 3.06
C LEU A 256 0.10 14.16 2.38
N PHE A 257 -0.67 13.57 1.45
CA PHE A 257 -0.26 13.08 0.12
C PHE A 257 -1.26 12.07 -0.49
N LEU A 258 -2.57 12.25 -0.26
CA LEU A 258 -3.62 11.54 -1.01
C LEU A 258 -4.73 12.50 -1.48
N ASN A 259 -4.32 13.61 -2.11
CA ASN A 259 -5.14 14.32 -3.10
C ASN A 259 -4.54 14.10 -4.48
#